data_AF-D0NXX1-F1
#
_entry.id   AF-D0NXX1-F1
#
_cell.length_a   1.000
_cell.length_b   1.000
_cell.length_c   1.000
_cell.angle_alpha   90.00
_cell.angle_beta   90.00
_cell.angle_gamma   90.00
#
_symmetry.space_group_name_H-M   'P 1'
#
loop_
_entity.id
_entity.type
_entity.pdbx_description
1 polymer ?
#
loop_
_entity_poly.entity_id
_entity_poly.type
_entity_poly.pdbx_seq_one_letter_code
_entity_poly.pdbx_strand_id
1 'polypeptide(L)'
;MLRSAAFLLALAATGLVQADTLCSLPPVTYAKAKTAYPASAFAIEALEKYGIATWYSDRKDNGDYAQTAANLVSSCPEDSRISVVVHGLPNKNCAAKESAVGSTVQSASDYVAFLNTLTSTIGKRKVLYILEPDAIGLLADTTACGQSAGYLANLQTAISLLSQNENAKIYLDVGNQTLENPATSTAVTDIVKQLATAGSKVKGISLNTFNYQSSSKLSTLCSSFQSAIGSTDLHCIFDTSRNRNGGNEWCNVKSAGIGALPTDQTGIRNVDYFLWGTPPGVSDGTCQGHTADSIPGPGAGVFFNELFQSLWNQGILVVEKGYPSIDGMGRSLTPSASANQEQQSQDQNEERQAVTYNATAPPNSSKTSETLTPASPIPVSKAQQVSTESSRTSTMGTGVIIFIALVAAAVVALAVIVGIRRRQKKMVNAAKTPELSALAPLPTTIVDFRPHIRTTPARDSNIL
;
A
#
# COMPACT_ATOMS: atom_id res chain seq x y z
N MET A 1 42.12 -50.99 16.52
CA MET A 1 41.10 -50.17 15.82
C MET A 1 40.50 -49.21 16.84
N LEU A 2 40.48 -47.90 16.56
CA LEU A 2 39.65 -46.93 17.28
C LEU A 2 39.47 -45.72 16.35
N ARG A 3 38.24 -45.37 15.99
CA ARG A 3 37.95 -44.24 15.09
C ARG A 3 37.49 -43.04 15.91
N SER A 4 38.26 -41.95 15.87
CA SER A 4 37.85 -40.68 16.47
C SER A 4 36.70 -40.07 15.67
N ALA A 5 35.55 -39.85 16.32
CA ALA A 5 34.41 -39.17 15.72
C ALA A 5 34.53 -37.65 15.92
N ALA A 6 34.96 -36.93 14.88
CA ALA A 6 34.97 -35.47 14.88
C ALA A 6 33.56 -34.94 14.58
N PHE A 7 32.89 -34.36 15.59
CA PHE A 7 31.62 -33.67 15.39
C PHE A 7 31.86 -32.29 14.78
N LEU A 8 31.57 -32.15 13.48
CA LEU A 8 31.50 -30.86 12.80
C LEU A 8 30.22 -30.13 13.23
N LEU A 9 30.36 -29.17 14.14
CA LEU A 9 29.25 -28.31 14.56
C LEU A 9 28.98 -27.23 13.50
N ALA A 10 28.15 -27.55 12.51
CA ALA A 10 27.73 -26.61 11.49
C ALA A 10 26.88 -25.49 12.10
N LEU A 11 27.47 -24.31 12.31
CA LEU A 11 26.71 -23.10 12.63
C LEU A 11 25.88 -22.69 11.41
N ALA A 12 24.63 -23.15 11.37
CA ALA A 12 23.62 -22.58 10.51
C ALA A 12 23.36 -21.13 10.92
N ALA A 13 24.05 -20.20 10.25
CA ALA A 13 23.83 -18.77 10.41
C ALA A 13 22.47 -18.40 9.83
N THR A 14 21.40 -18.62 10.60
CA THR A 14 20.07 -18.10 10.32
C THR A 14 20.09 -16.58 10.46
N GLY A 15 20.49 -15.92 9.36
CA GLY A 15 20.40 -14.48 9.23
C GLY A 15 18.96 -14.06 9.52
N LEU A 16 18.76 -13.36 10.64
CA LEU A 16 17.48 -12.77 10.96
C LEU A 16 17.18 -11.72 9.88
N VAL A 17 16.27 -12.04 8.97
CA VAL A 17 15.75 -11.09 7.98
C VAL A 17 15.02 -10.01 8.75
N GLN A 18 15.71 -8.90 8.98
CA GLN A 18 15.15 -7.72 9.64
C GLN A 18 14.07 -7.13 8.73
N ALA A 19 12.85 -7.00 9.27
CA ALA A 19 11.71 -6.42 8.59
C ALA A 19 12.07 -5.05 7.99
N ASP A 20 11.76 -4.87 6.71
CA ASP A 20 12.12 -3.68 5.96
C ASP A 20 11.28 -2.49 6.43
N THR A 21 11.89 -1.60 7.22
CA THR A 21 11.20 -0.41 7.74
C THR A 21 11.03 0.59 6.60
N LEU A 22 9.79 0.81 6.17
CA LEU A 22 9.45 1.81 5.15
C LEU A 22 9.53 3.22 5.75
N CYS A 23 10.22 4.13 5.04
CA CYS A 23 10.40 5.51 5.43
C CYS A 23 10.02 6.47 4.29
N SER A 24 9.45 7.62 4.65
CA SER A 24 8.88 8.60 3.75
C SER A 24 8.88 9.99 4.41
N LEU A 25 8.72 11.05 3.62
CA LEU A 25 8.33 12.36 4.13
C LEU A 25 6.79 12.42 4.33
N PRO A 26 6.29 13.15 5.35
CA PRO A 26 4.88 13.48 5.48
C PRO A 26 4.29 14.11 4.21
N PRO A 27 3.03 13.80 3.84
CA PRO A 27 2.32 14.46 2.75
C PRO A 27 2.28 15.98 2.90
N VAL A 28 2.59 16.72 1.83
CA VAL A 28 2.71 18.20 1.85
C VAL A 28 1.44 18.93 2.30
N THR A 29 0.28 18.28 2.18
CA THR A 29 -1.02 18.81 2.63
C THR A 29 -1.19 18.74 4.15
N TYR A 30 -0.52 17.81 4.85
CA TYR A 30 -0.74 17.53 6.27
C TYR A 30 -0.37 18.71 7.18
N ALA A 31 0.68 19.45 6.86
CA ALA A 31 1.05 20.65 7.63
C ALA A 31 -0.07 21.71 7.63
N LYS A 32 -0.67 21.98 6.47
CA LYS A 32 -1.83 22.90 6.34
C LYS A 32 -3.08 22.30 6.98
N ALA A 33 -3.31 20.99 6.83
CA ALA A 33 -4.46 20.30 7.40
C ALA A 33 -4.47 20.34 8.94
N LYS A 34 -3.33 20.16 9.61
CA LYS A 34 -3.23 20.27 11.08
C LYS A 34 -3.58 21.67 11.59
N THR A 35 -3.20 22.73 10.86
CA THR A 35 -3.58 24.11 11.17
C THR A 35 -5.06 24.40 10.91
N ALA A 36 -5.61 23.89 9.80
CA ALA A 36 -7.01 24.11 9.41
C ALA A 36 -8.01 23.30 10.24
N TYR A 37 -7.61 22.11 10.72
CA TYR A 37 -8.46 21.16 11.44
C TYR A 37 -7.80 20.68 12.76
N PRO A 38 -7.67 21.54 13.79
CA PRO A 38 -6.98 21.18 15.04
C PRO A 38 -7.53 19.93 15.74
N ALA A 39 -8.84 19.67 15.65
CA ALA A 39 -9.45 18.44 16.16
C ALA A 39 -8.87 17.16 15.50
N SER A 40 -8.55 17.23 14.22
CA SER A 40 -7.95 16.13 13.45
C SER A 40 -6.42 16.05 13.60
N ALA A 41 -5.78 17.04 14.24
CA ALA A 41 -4.32 17.18 14.19
C ALA A 41 -3.58 16.02 14.86
N PHE A 42 -4.05 15.53 16.01
CA PHE A 42 -3.43 14.39 16.72
C PHE A 42 -3.42 13.11 15.87
N ALA A 43 -4.45 12.92 15.03
CA ALA A 43 -4.60 11.77 14.15
C ALA A 43 -3.63 11.87 12.96
N ILE A 44 -3.50 13.08 12.38
CA ILE A 44 -2.50 13.36 11.34
C ILE A 44 -1.07 13.11 11.90
N GLU A 45 -0.76 13.62 13.09
CA GLU A 45 0.51 13.37 13.80
C GLU A 45 0.74 11.91 14.19
N ALA A 46 -0.31 11.09 14.27
CA ALA A 46 -0.18 9.65 14.46
C ALA A 46 0.18 8.94 13.14
N LEU A 47 -0.39 9.37 12.01
CA LEU A 47 -0.08 8.81 10.68
C LEU A 47 1.31 9.21 10.18
N GLU A 48 1.79 10.42 10.51
CA GLU A 48 3.14 10.91 10.20
C GLU A 48 4.28 10.06 10.80
N LYS A 49 3.96 9.11 11.69
CA LYS A 49 4.90 8.14 12.29
C LYS A 49 5.06 6.86 11.45
N TYR A 50 4.37 6.75 10.31
CA TYR A 50 4.39 5.61 9.40
C TYR A 50 4.76 6.05 7.98
N GLY A 51 5.31 5.12 7.18
CA GLY A 51 5.70 5.39 5.80
C GLY A 51 4.50 5.53 4.84
N ILE A 52 3.94 6.74 4.74
CA ILE A 52 3.06 7.16 3.63
C ILE A 52 3.97 7.50 2.44
N ALA A 53 3.95 6.70 1.38
CA ALA A 53 4.87 6.81 0.26
C ALA A 53 4.91 8.24 -0.31
N THR A 54 6.11 8.80 -0.42
CA THR A 54 6.27 10.19 -0.81
C THR A 54 6.04 10.36 -2.31
N TRP A 55 5.12 11.26 -2.67
CA TRP A 55 4.81 11.59 -4.05
C TRP A 55 5.89 12.49 -4.63
N TYR A 56 6.93 11.86 -5.20
CA TYR A 56 7.91 12.52 -6.05
C TYR A 56 7.23 12.83 -7.38
N SER A 57 6.74 14.06 -7.50
CA SER A 57 5.92 14.52 -8.61
C SER A 57 6.40 15.86 -9.14
N ASP A 58 6.20 16.07 -10.44
CA ASP A 58 6.55 17.29 -11.15
C ASP A 58 5.49 18.41 -10.99
N ARG A 59 4.35 18.13 -10.32
CA ARG A 59 3.33 19.12 -9.98
C ARG A 59 3.87 20.12 -8.96
N LYS A 60 3.79 21.42 -9.27
CA LYS A 60 4.23 22.51 -8.36
C LYS A 60 3.56 22.51 -6.98
N ASP A 61 2.34 21.98 -6.86
CA ASP A 61 1.63 21.85 -5.58
C ASP A 61 2.26 20.81 -4.63
N ASN A 62 3.05 19.86 -5.17
CA ASN A 62 3.90 18.95 -4.41
C ASN A 62 5.23 19.60 -3.96
N GLY A 63 5.51 20.83 -4.40
CA GLY A 63 6.76 21.55 -4.13
C GLY A 63 7.82 21.31 -5.22
N ASP A 64 9.09 21.47 -4.84
CA ASP A 64 10.23 21.17 -5.72
C ASP A 64 10.64 19.69 -5.57
N TYR A 65 10.76 18.99 -6.70
CA TYR A 65 11.07 17.56 -6.70
C TYR A 65 12.51 17.28 -6.27
N ALA A 66 13.49 18.11 -6.67
CA ALA A 66 14.89 17.92 -6.31
C ALA A 66 15.11 18.05 -4.80
N GLN A 67 14.50 19.08 -4.19
CA GLN A 67 14.47 19.26 -2.75
C GLN A 67 13.71 18.11 -2.04
N THR A 68 12.66 17.57 -2.66
CA THR A 68 11.94 16.40 -2.13
C THR A 68 12.84 15.15 -2.07
N ALA A 69 13.62 14.87 -3.12
CA ALA A 69 14.59 13.77 -3.11
C ALA A 69 15.72 13.99 -2.07
N ALA A 70 16.25 15.21 -1.95
CA ALA A 70 17.26 15.55 -0.94
C ALA A 70 16.71 15.40 0.50
N ASN A 71 15.47 15.85 0.73
CA ASN A 71 14.79 15.71 2.01
C ASN A 71 14.56 14.23 2.37
N LEU A 72 14.17 13.38 1.41
CA LEU A 72 14.01 11.94 1.64
C LEU A 72 15.32 11.28 2.13
N VAL A 73 16.43 11.53 1.43
CA VAL A 73 17.73 10.91 1.75
C VAL A 73 18.28 11.40 3.08
N SER A 74 18.11 12.69 3.41
CA SER A 74 18.56 13.30 4.67
C SER A 74 17.68 12.97 5.88
N SER A 75 16.38 12.70 5.67
CA SER A 75 15.43 12.42 6.77
C SER A 75 15.28 10.93 7.08
N CYS A 76 15.43 10.05 6.08
CA CYS A 76 15.27 8.61 6.29
C CYS A 76 16.56 7.94 6.80
N PRO A 77 16.49 7.03 7.78
CA PRO A 77 17.63 6.21 8.23
C PRO A 77 18.27 5.39 7.10
N GLU A 78 19.58 5.19 7.16
CA GLU A 78 20.35 4.43 6.15
C GLU A 78 19.89 2.97 5.98
N ASP A 79 19.44 2.33 7.07
CA ASP A 79 18.96 0.94 7.06
C ASP A 79 17.48 0.80 6.65
N SER A 80 16.72 1.90 6.64
CA SER A 80 15.32 1.95 6.18
C SER A 80 15.21 1.91 4.66
N ARG A 81 14.06 1.48 4.15
CA ARG A 81 13.72 1.59 2.71
C ARG A 81 12.89 2.84 2.48
N ILE A 82 13.39 3.74 1.64
CA ILE A 82 12.65 4.91 1.17
C ILE A 82 11.48 4.42 0.29
N SER A 83 10.24 4.84 0.55
CA SER A 83 9.08 4.53 -0.32
C SER A 83 8.61 5.78 -1.07
N VAL A 84 8.52 5.65 -2.40
CA VAL A 84 8.26 6.75 -3.33
C VAL A 84 7.19 6.35 -4.34
N VAL A 85 6.20 7.22 -4.56
CA VAL A 85 5.38 7.21 -5.77
C VAL A 85 6.06 8.14 -6.78
N VAL A 86 6.48 7.60 -7.91
CA VAL A 86 7.04 8.36 -9.03
C VAL A 86 5.87 8.77 -9.92
N HIS A 87 5.57 10.06 -9.97
CA HIS A 87 4.43 10.63 -10.70
C HIS A 87 4.84 11.89 -11.46
N GLY A 88 5.61 11.71 -12.53
CA GLY A 88 6.20 12.78 -13.34
C GLY A 88 5.97 12.64 -14.85
N LEU A 89 5.20 11.65 -15.32
CA LEU A 89 5.06 11.36 -16.74
C LEU A 89 4.61 12.60 -17.56
N PRO A 90 5.23 12.89 -18.73
CA PRO A 90 4.75 13.92 -19.65
C PRO A 90 3.40 13.49 -20.25
N ASN A 91 2.53 14.45 -20.57
CA ASN A 91 1.19 14.18 -21.10
C ASN A 91 0.31 13.27 -20.19
N LYS A 92 0.58 13.21 -18.88
CA LYS A 92 -0.12 12.35 -17.89
C LYS A 92 -1.63 12.57 -17.82
N ASN A 93 -2.34 11.48 -17.49
CA ASN A 93 -3.80 11.36 -17.46
C ASN A 93 -4.47 11.89 -18.73
N CYS A 94 -4.04 11.40 -19.89
CA CYS A 94 -4.50 11.84 -21.22
C CYS A 94 -6.02 11.72 -21.46
N ALA A 95 -6.72 10.88 -20.69
CA ALA A 95 -8.18 10.78 -20.71
C ALA A 95 -8.89 11.88 -19.88
N ALA A 96 -8.18 12.55 -18.96
CA ALA A 96 -8.71 13.53 -18.03
C ALA A 96 -8.37 14.97 -18.46
N LYS A 97 -9.39 15.71 -18.92
CA LYS A 97 -9.28 17.05 -19.54
C LYS A 97 -8.63 18.14 -18.66
N GLU A 98 -8.55 17.93 -17.35
CA GLU A 98 -8.05 18.89 -16.34
C GLU A 98 -6.54 18.74 -16.03
N SER A 99 -5.94 17.60 -16.39
CA SER A 99 -4.86 17.01 -15.59
C SER A 99 -3.51 17.75 -15.59
N ALA A 100 -3.08 18.30 -16.73
CA ALA A 100 -1.70 18.71 -16.93
C ALA A 100 -1.31 20.02 -16.21
N VAL A 101 -2.27 20.76 -15.66
CA VAL A 101 -2.04 22.05 -14.97
C VAL A 101 -1.04 21.87 -13.82
N GLY A 102 -0.06 22.78 -13.75
CA GLY A 102 0.99 22.77 -12.72
C GLY A 102 2.15 21.79 -12.94
N SER A 103 2.11 20.95 -13.99
CA SER A 103 3.21 20.02 -14.36
C SER A 103 4.47 20.78 -14.78
N THR A 104 5.64 20.28 -14.37
CA THR A 104 6.96 20.81 -14.79
C THR A 104 7.67 19.92 -15.80
N VAL A 105 7.29 18.64 -15.92
CA VAL A 105 7.75 17.74 -16.99
C VAL A 105 6.80 17.83 -18.17
N GLN A 106 7.31 18.26 -19.33
CA GLN A 106 6.53 18.50 -20.55
C GLN A 106 6.97 17.63 -21.74
N SER A 107 8.17 17.07 -21.68
CA SER A 107 8.78 16.22 -22.71
C SER A 107 9.45 14.98 -22.12
N ALA A 108 9.76 14.00 -22.97
CA ALA A 108 10.55 12.82 -22.57
C ALA A 108 11.96 13.20 -22.06
N SER A 109 12.56 14.27 -22.60
CA SER A 109 13.83 14.84 -22.09
C SER A 109 13.71 15.40 -20.67
N ASP A 110 12.63 16.11 -20.37
CA ASP A 110 12.39 16.62 -19.00
C ASP A 110 12.14 15.46 -18.03
N TYR A 111 11.44 14.42 -18.49
CA TYR A 111 11.18 13.22 -17.69
C TYR A 111 12.48 12.46 -17.37
N VAL A 112 13.40 12.34 -18.33
CA VAL A 112 14.75 11.81 -18.09
C VAL A 112 15.53 12.67 -17.10
N ALA A 113 15.44 14.00 -17.17
CA ALA A 113 16.08 14.88 -16.19
C ALA A 113 15.50 14.71 -14.78
N PHE A 114 14.17 14.70 -14.65
CA PHE A 114 13.41 14.44 -13.43
C PHE A 114 13.75 13.08 -12.79
N LEU A 115 13.87 12.03 -13.59
CA LEU A 115 14.28 10.70 -13.14
C LEU A 115 15.75 10.66 -12.73
N ASN A 116 16.65 11.31 -13.48
CA ASN A 116 18.08 11.39 -13.14
C ASN A 116 18.31 12.16 -11.84
N THR A 117 17.53 13.20 -11.53
CA THR A 117 17.55 13.88 -10.24
C THR A 117 17.18 12.93 -9.10
N LEU A 118 16.18 12.06 -9.28
CA LEU A 118 15.79 11.07 -8.27
C LEU A 118 16.87 10.01 -8.05
N THR A 119 17.36 9.40 -9.13
CA THR A 119 18.31 8.27 -9.06
C THR A 119 19.68 8.70 -8.56
N SER A 120 20.19 9.86 -8.99
CA SER A 120 21.48 10.39 -8.50
C SER A 120 21.42 10.78 -7.04
N THR A 121 20.31 11.36 -6.57
CA THR A 121 20.15 11.76 -5.17
C THR A 121 19.98 10.55 -4.24
N ILE A 122 19.13 9.58 -4.60
CA ILE A 122 18.93 8.34 -3.81
C ILE A 122 20.15 7.41 -3.88
N GLY A 123 20.91 7.43 -4.98
CA GLY A 123 22.14 6.67 -5.15
C GLY A 123 21.93 5.17 -4.96
N LYS A 124 22.60 4.59 -3.95
CA LYS A 124 22.50 3.17 -3.59
C LYS A 124 21.60 2.87 -2.38
N ARG A 125 20.85 3.85 -1.85
CA ARG A 125 19.93 3.63 -0.72
C ARG A 125 18.86 2.59 -1.08
N LYS A 126 18.38 1.82 -0.09
CA LYS A 126 17.20 0.97 -0.26
C LYS A 126 16.01 1.83 -0.68
N VAL A 127 15.33 1.47 -1.76
CA VAL A 127 14.16 2.21 -2.24
C VAL A 127 13.06 1.27 -2.78
N LEU A 128 11.80 1.66 -2.60
CA LEU A 128 10.62 1.10 -3.27
C LEU A 128 10.01 2.21 -4.12
N TYR A 129 9.81 1.92 -5.40
CA TYR A 129 9.11 2.78 -6.34
C TYR A 129 7.76 2.16 -6.72
N ILE A 130 6.67 2.91 -6.53
CA ILE A 130 5.44 2.76 -7.33
C ILE A 130 5.64 3.64 -8.55
N LEU A 131 5.60 3.04 -9.74
CA LEU A 131 5.87 3.77 -10.99
C LEU A 131 4.56 4.18 -11.68
N GLU A 132 4.38 5.50 -11.81
CA GLU A 132 3.36 6.20 -12.61
C GLU A 132 1.95 5.58 -12.55
N PRO A 133 1.20 5.82 -11.46
CA PRO A 133 -0.23 5.48 -11.35
C PRO A 133 -1.04 5.86 -12.60
N ASP A 134 -2.06 5.05 -12.89
CA ASP A 134 -2.92 5.09 -14.08
C ASP A 134 -2.23 4.90 -15.45
N ALA A 135 -0.91 5.02 -15.57
CA ALA A 135 -0.21 5.03 -16.88
C ALA A 135 -0.33 3.71 -17.65
N ILE A 136 -0.27 2.54 -16.98
CA ILE A 136 -0.48 1.24 -17.64
C ILE A 136 -1.96 1.00 -17.93
N GLY A 137 -2.87 1.50 -17.08
CA GLY A 137 -4.30 1.42 -17.35
C GLY A 137 -4.69 2.19 -18.62
N LEU A 138 -4.14 3.39 -18.80
CA LEU A 138 -4.32 4.22 -20.00
C LEU A 138 -3.52 3.75 -21.23
N LEU A 139 -2.63 2.76 -21.08
CA LEU A 139 -2.03 2.01 -22.19
C LEU A 139 -2.85 0.78 -22.58
N ALA A 140 -3.56 0.18 -21.63
CA ALA A 140 -4.41 -0.99 -21.82
C ALA A 140 -5.87 -0.66 -22.20
N ASP A 141 -6.23 0.63 -22.25
CA ASP A 141 -7.58 1.10 -22.59
C ASP A 141 -7.88 1.03 -24.10
N THR A 142 -9.16 1.27 -24.44
CA THR A 142 -9.63 1.33 -25.83
C THR A 142 -9.59 2.73 -26.45
N THR A 143 -9.12 3.74 -25.72
CA THR A 143 -8.97 5.12 -26.22
C THR A 143 -7.63 5.34 -26.92
N ALA A 144 -6.64 4.48 -26.64
CA ALA A 144 -5.26 4.59 -27.09
C ALA A 144 -4.58 5.91 -26.70
N CYS A 145 -5.08 6.61 -25.68
CA CYS A 145 -4.51 7.89 -25.27
C CYS A 145 -3.09 7.71 -24.69
N GLY A 146 -2.84 6.68 -23.87
CA GLY A 146 -1.52 6.43 -23.29
C GLY A 146 -0.48 6.05 -24.35
N GLN A 147 -0.91 5.35 -25.40
CA GLN A 147 -0.07 5.05 -26.56
C GLN A 147 0.27 6.33 -27.33
N SER A 148 -0.73 7.17 -27.60
CA SER A 148 -0.57 8.46 -28.29
C SER A 148 0.29 9.46 -27.50
N ALA A 149 0.20 9.41 -26.17
CA ALA A 149 0.99 10.21 -25.24
C ALA A 149 2.42 9.68 -25.02
N GLY A 150 2.76 8.51 -25.58
CA GLY A 150 4.10 7.92 -25.52
C GLY A 150 4.44 7.26 -24.17
N TYR A 151 3.44 6.84 -23.39
CA TYR A 151 3.66 6.31 -22.04
C TYR A 151 4.58 5.08 -22.04
N LEU A 152 4.41 4.14 -22.99
CA LEU A 152 5.19 2.90 -23.04
C LEU A 152 6.71 3.15 -23.10
N ALA A 153 7.16 4.05 -23.99
CA ALA A 153 8.58 4.38 -24.14
C ALA A 153 9.15 5.14 -22.93
N ASN A 154 8.34 6.03 -22.33
CA ASN A 154 8.71 6.73 -21.11
C ASN A 154 8.80 5.77 -19.90
N LEU A 155 7.88 4.82 -19.76
CA LEU A 155 7.91 3.78 -18.71
C LEU A 155 9.12 2.84 -18.88
N GLN A 156 9.44 2.42 -20.10
CA GLN A 156 10.68 1.66 -20.38
C GLN A 156 11.93 2.44 -19.95
N THR A 157 11.98 3.74 -20.28
CA THR A 157 13.07 4.64 -19.87
C THR A 157 13.17 4.77 -18.36
N ALA A 158 12.04 4.95 -17.67
CA ALA A 158 11.98 5.03 -16.22
C ALA A 158 12.45 3.73 -15.55
N ILE A 159 11.97 2.58 -15.99
CA ILE A 159 12.39 1.27 -15.46
C ILE A 159 13.90 1.07 -15.65
N SER A 160 14.45 1.48 -16.81
CA SER A 160 15.88 1.37 -17.08
C SER A 160 16.72 2.25 -16.15
N LEU A 161 16.36 3.52 -15.97
CA LEU A 161 17.06 4.46 -15.09
C LEU A 161 16.92 4.07 -13.60
N LEU A 162 15.71 3.78 -13.13
CA LEU A 162 15.45 3.37 -11.75
C LEU A 162 16.11 2.02 -11.41
N SER A 163 16.32 1.14 -12.39
CA SER A 163 17.00 -0.14 -12.19
C SER A 163 18.51 -0.04 -11.97
N GLN A 164 19.13 1.13 -12.18
CA GLN A 164 20.57 1.33 -11.92
C GLN A 164 20.91 1.27 -10.43
N ASN A 165 19.96 1.56 -9.53
CA ASN A 165 20.13 1.33 -8.10
C ASN A 165 19.97 -0.17 -7.79
N GLU A 166 21.08 -0.80 -7.39
CA GLU A 166 21.14 -2.23 -7.05
C GLU A 166 20.14 -2.66 -5.98
N ASN A 167 19.77 -1.75 -5.07
CA ASN A 167 18.87 -1.97 -3.94
C ASN A 167 17.41 -1.56 -4.19
N ALA A 168 17.07 -1.11 -5.40
CA ALA A 168 15.71 -0.72 -5.75
C ALA A 168 14.75 -1.92 -5.92
N LYS A 169 13.49 -1.71 -5.56
CA LYS A 169 12.34 -2.52 -5.97
C LYS A 169 11.37 -1.61 -6.72
N ILE A 170 11.00 -1.95 -7.96
CA ILE A 170 10.04 -1.23 -8.79
C ILE A 170 8.77 -2.07 -8.91
N TYR A 171 7.63 -1.48 -8.56
CA TYR A 171 6.31 -2.07 -8.79
C TYR A 171 5.54 -1.17 -9.75
N LEU A 172 5.01 -1.76 -10.81
CA LEU A 172 4.31 -1.06 -11.87
C LEU A 172 2.85 -0.92 -11.48
N ASP A 173 2.31 0.31 -11.41
CA ASP A 173 0.89 0.46 -11.12
C ASP A 173 0.05 0.14 -12.36
N VAL A 174 -1.02 -0.63 -12.17
CA VAL A 174 -1.87 -1.14 -13.26
C VAL A 174 -3.34 -0.75 -13.13
N GLY A 175 -3.75 -0.14 -12.02
CA GLY A 175 -5.16 0.06 -11.66
C GLY A 175 -5.93 -1.25 -11.39
N ASN A 176 -6.79 -1.31 -10.37
CA ASN A 176 -7.47 -2.56 -10.01
C ASN A 176 -8.43 -3.06 -11.11
N GLN A 177 -9.20 -2.14 -11.68
CA GLN A 177 -10.30 -2.43 -12.61
C GLN A 177 -9.81 -3.05 -13.92
N THR A 178 -8.53 -2.83 -14.29
CA THR A 178 -7.95 -3.38 -15.52
C THR A 178 -7.76 -4.89 -15.42
N LEU A 179 -7.46 -5.42 -14.22
CA LEU A 179 -7.35 -6.85 -13.96
C LEU A 179 -8.72 -7.54 -13.78
N GLU A 180 -9.77 -6.78 -13.46
CA GLU A 180 -11.13 -7.29 -13.28
C GLU A 180 -11.86 -7.59 -14.60
N ASN A 181 -11.45 -6.97 -15.72
CA ASN A 181 -11.98 -7.24 -17.05
C ASN A 181 -10.98 -8.07 -17.90
N PRO A 182 -11.37 -9.25 -18.45
CA PRO A 182 -10.45 -10.11 -19.20
C PRO A 182 -9.72 -9.46 -20.38
N ALA A 183 -10.35 -8.51 -21.08
CA ALA A 183 -9.75 -7.86 -22.25
C ALA A 183 -8.59 -6.94 -21.85
N THR A 184 -8.82 -6.04 -20.87
CA THR A 184 -7.78 -5.17 -20.33
C THR A 184 -6.74 -5.95 -19.54
N SER A 185 -7.12 -7.02 -18.84
CA SER A 185 -6.21 -7.87 -18.05
C SER A 185 -5.18 -8.57 -18.93
N THR A 186 -5.59 -9.00 -20.14
CA THR A 186 -4.67 -9.52 -21.17
C THR A 186 -3.69 -8.44 -21.64
N ALA A 187 -4.18 -7.26 -22.00
CA ALA A 187 -3.33 -6.15 -22.46
C ALA A 187 -2.34 -5.68 -21.38
N VAL A 188 -2.79 -5.52 -20.13
CA VAL A 188 -1.92 -5.22 -18.97
C VAL A 188 -0.85 -6.29 -18.77
N THR A 189 -1.21 -7.57 -18.92
CA THR A 189 -0.26 -8.69 -18.80
C THR A 189 0.87 -8.58 -19.83
N ASP A 190 0.53 -8.31 -21.10
CA ASP A 190 1.54 -8.14 -22.16
C ASP A 190 2.36 -6.85 -21.98
N ILE A 191 1.74 -5.74 -21.58
CA ILE A 191 2.44 -4.48 -21.28
C ILE A 191 3.42 -4.66 -20.11
N VAL A 192 2.99 -5.26 -19.00
CA VAL A 192 3.86 -5.53 -17.83
C VAL A 192 4.99 -6.49 -18.20
N LYS A 193 4.72 -7.51 -19.01
CA LYS A 193 5.73 -8.45 -19.53
C LYS A 193 6.75 -7.76 -20.42
N GLN A 194 6.34 -6.83 -21.27
CA GLN A 194 7.25 -6.01 -22.08
C GLN A 194 8.07 -5.06 -21.20
N LEU A 195 7.42 -4.34 -20.27
CA LEU A 195 8.07 -3.39 -19.35
C LEU A 195 9.09 -4.06 -18.42
N ALA A 196 8.83 -5.29 -17.96
CA ALA A 196 9.76 -6.07 -17.15
C ALA A 196 11.11 -6.38 -17.86
N THR A 197 11.16 -6.34 -19.20
CA THR A 197 12.42 -6.50 -19.95
C THR A 197 13.33 -5.27 -19.91
N ALA A 198 12.80 -4.09 -19.56
CA ALA A 198 13.55 -2.83 -19.59
C ALA A 198 14.53 -2.63 -18.40
N GLY A 199 14.43 -3.46 -17.34
CA GLY A 199 15.32 -3.35 -16.18
C GLY A 199 15.08 -4.39 -15.08
N SER A 200 16.16 -4.86 -14.46
CA SER A 200 16.16 -5.99 -13.52
C SER A 200 15.54 -5.73 -12.14
N LYS A 201 15.12 -4.48 -11.86
CA LYS A 201 14.55 -4.09 -10.56
C LYS A 201 13.03 -4.05 -10.54
N VAL A 202 12.33 -4.35 -11.64
CA VAL A 202 10.90 -4.70 -11.60
C VAL A 202 10.70 -5.93 -10.72
N LYS A 203 9.76 -5.84 -9.76
CA LYS A 203 9.38 -6.92 -8.84
C LYS A 203 7.90 -7.31 -8.98
N GLY A 204 7.18 -6.68 -9.90
CA GLY A 204 5.79 -6.96 -10.25
C GLY A 204 4.94 -5.70 -10.21
N ILE A 205 3.76 -5.75 -9.61
CA ILE A 205 2.72 -4.72 -9.76
C ILE A 205 2.31 -4.04 -8.46
N SER A 206 1.89 -2.78 -8.57
CA SER A 206 1.17 -2.06 -7.52
C SER A 206 -0.33 -2.18 -7.75
N LEU A 207 -1.08 -2.39 -6.66
CA LEU A 207 -2.54 -2.44 -6.67
C LEU A 207 -3.13 -1.55 -5.58
N ASN A 208 -4.36 -1.11 -5.82
CA ASN A 208 -5.20 -0.32 -4.92
C ASN A 208 -4.82 1.15 -4.69
N THR A 209 -3.83 1.70 -5.40
CA THR A 209 -3.59 3.15 -5.45
C THR A 209 -4.88 3.89 -5.81
N PHE A 210 -5.19 4.95 -5.06
CA PHE A 210 -6.45 5.71 -5.11
C PHE A 210 -7.74 4.87 -5.01
N ASN A 211 -7.69 3.67 -4.42
CA ASN A 211 -8.83 2.75 -4.41
C ASN A 211 -9.05 2.11 -3.02
N TYR A 212 -10.10 1.29 -2.90
CA TYR A 212 -10.69 0.88 -1.63
C TYR A 212 -10.93 -0.64 -1.52
N GLN A 213 -10.38 -1.44 -2.44
CA GLN A 213 -10.63 -2.88 -2.52
C GLN A 213 -9.99 -3.63 -1.34
N SER A 214 -10.73 -4.58 -0.76
CA SER A 214 -10.24 -5.37 0.38
C SER A 214 -9.03 -6.23 -0.02
N SER A 215 -8.08 -6.42 0.91
CA SER A 215 -6.85 -7.19 0.65
C SER A 215 -7.11 -8.64 0.21
N SER A 216 -8.30 -9.19 0.51
CA SER A 216 -8.76 -10.49 -0.02
C SER A 216 -8.99 -10.43 -1.54
N LYS A 217 -9.77 -9.45 -2.03
CA LYS A 217 -9.99 -9.25 -3.48
C LYS A 217 -8.67 -8.95 -4.20
N LEU A 218 -7.80 -8.13 -3.60
CA LEU A 218 -6.47 -7.84 -4.14
C LEU A 218 -5.58 -9.08 -4.21
N SER A 219 -5.64 -9.99 -3.23
CA SER A 219 -4.95 -11.28 -3.26
C SER A 219 -5.43 -12.18 -4.40
N THR A 220 -6.73 -12.16 -4.71
CA THR A 220 -7.29 -12.86 -5.88
C THR A 220 -6.77 -12.24 -7.18
N LEU A 221 -6.84 -10.92 -7.34
CA LEU A 221 -6.34 -10.22 -8.54
C LEU A 221 -4.83 -10.46 -8.76
N CYS A 222 -4.03 -10.41 -7.70
CA CYS A 222 -2.60 -10.72 -7.76
C CYS A 222 -2.34 -12.16 -8.25
N SER A 223 -3.10 -13.12 -7.75
CA SER A 223 -2.96 -14.53 -8.12
C SER A 223 -3.41 -14.81 -9.55
N SER A 224 -4.46 -14.13 -10.03
CA SER A 224 -4.89 -14.14 -11.43
C SER A 224 -3.81 -13.52 -12.35
N PHE A 225 -3.23 -12.38 -11.96
CA PHE A 225 -2.13 -11.76 -12.70
C PHE A 225 -0.90 -12.67 -12.81
N GLN A 226 -0.44 -13.26 -11.70
CA GLN A 226 0.69 -14.21 -11.73
C GLN A 226 0.42 -15.43 -12.62
N SER A 227 -0.84 -15.90 -12.65
CA SER A 227 -1.28 -16.99 -13.53
C SER A 227 -1.29 -16.58 -15.01
N ALA A 228 -1.76 -15.37 -15.33
CA ALA A 228 -1.84 -14.85 -16.69
C ALA A 228 -0.45 -14.54 -17.28
N ILE A 229 0.44 -13.92 -16.49
CA ILE A 229 1.80 -13.58 -16.94
C ILE A 229 2.75 -14.79 -16.96
N GLY A 230 2.38 -15.88 -16.28
CA GLY A 230 3.18 -17.10 -16.20
C GLY A 230 4.43 -16.95 -15.32
N SER A 231 4.38 -16.11 -14.30
CA SER A 231 5.51 -15.86 -13.39
C SER A 231 5.08 -15.76 -11.94
N THR A 232 5.72 -16.54 -11.07
CA THR A 232 5.63 -16.43 -9.62
C THR A 232 6.59 -15.40 -9.03
N ASP A 233 7.55 -14.91 -9.81
CA ASP A 233 8.63 -14.03 -9.33
C ASP A 233 8.24 -12.54 -9.40
N LEU A 234 7.15 -12.23 -10.10
CA LEU A 234 6.50 -10.94 -10.10
C LEU A 234 5.40 -10.94 -9.03
N HIS A 235 5.71 -10.36 -7.88
CA HIS A 235 4.83 -10.21 -6.72
C HIS A 235 3.99 -8.93 -6.82
N CYS A 236 3.03 -8.77 -5.91
CA CYS A 236 2.25 -7.54 -5.79
C CYS A 236 2.61 -6.73 -4.54
N ILE A 237 2.24 -5.46 -4.53
CA ILE A 237 2.12 -4.65 -3.31
C ILE A 237 0.72 -4.04 -3.27
N PHE A 238 0.16 -3.90 -2.07
CA PHE A 238 -1.17 -3.32 -1.90
C PHE A 238 -1.08 -1.97 -1.17
N ASP A 239 -1.73 -0.96 -1.74
CA ASP A 239 -2.06 0.26 -1.01
C ASP A 239 -3.21 -0.02 -0.04
N THR A 240 -2.88 -0.06 1.26
CA THR A 240 -3.82 -0.28 2.36
C THR A 240 -4.26 1.03 3.03
N SER A 241 -3.94 2.19 2.46
CA SER A 241 -4.24 3.53 3.01
C SER A 241 -5.70 3.76 3.38
N ARG A 242 -6.63 3.14 2.64
CA ARG A 242 -8.10 3.35 2.79
C ARG A 242 -8.93 2.06 2.75
N ASN A 243 -8.29 0.88 2.76
CA ASN A 243 -8.93 -0.35 2.29
C ASN A 243 -9.56 -1.27 3.36
N ARG A 244 -9.61 -0.86 4.64
CA ARG A 244 -9.92 -1.77 5.77
C ARG A 244 -11.24 -2.52 5.63
N ASN A 245 -12.29 -1.80 5.23
CA ASN A 245 -13.66 -2.32 5.17
C ASN A 245 -14.03 -2.83 3.76
N GLY A 246 -13.15 -2.64 2.76
CA GLY A 246 -13.49 -2.83 1.34
C GLY A 246 -14.40 -1.72 0.78
N GLY A 247 -14.76 -1.83 -0.50
CA GLY A 247 -15.71 -0.94 -1.16
C GLY A 247 -15.81 -1.20 -2.66
N ASN A 248 -16.99 -0.98 -3.25
CA ASN A 248 -17.21 -0.97 -4.70
C ASN A 248 -17.39 0.46 -5.27
N GLU A 249 -17.70 1.44 -4.42
CA GLU A 249 -17.50 2.86 -4.74
C GLU A 249 -16.00 3.16 -4.78
N TRP A 250 -15.61 4.16 -5.58
CA TRP A 250 -14.20 4.55 -5.76
C TRP A 250 -13.93 6.01 -5.40
N CYS A 251 -14.96 6.84 -5.27
CA CYS A 251 -14.81 8.29 -5.07
C CYS A 251 -15.21 8.66 -3.64
N ASN A 252 -14.25 9.10 -2.81
CA ASN A 252 -14.45 9.56 -1.42
C ASN A 252 -15.34 8.60 -0.59
N VAL A 253 -14.95 7.33 -0.48
CA VAL A 253 -15.80 6.28 0.14
C VAL A 253 -15.99 6.54 1.64
N LYS A 254 -17.25 6.68 2.06
CA LYS A 254 -17.66 6.96 3.44
C LYS A 254 -17.48 5.76 4.36
N SER A 255 -17.87 4.56 3.94
CA SER A 255 -17.72 3.33 4.73
C SER A 255 -16.28 2.82 4.87
N ALA A 256 -15.32 3.45 4.20
CA ALA A 256 -13.92 3.06 4.21
C ALA A 256 -13.20 3.39 5.52
N GLY A 257 -12.10 2.68 5.79
CA GLY A 257 -11.24 2.88 6.94
C GLY A 257 -9.78 2.67 6.60
N ILE A 258 -8.87 3.34 7.31
CA ILE A 258 -7.41 3.12 7.14
C ILE A 258 -7.09 1.65 7.42
N GLY A 259 -6.55 0.96 6.42
CA GLY A 259 -6.26 -0.47 6.43
C GLY A 259 -5.00 -0.85 7.19
N ALA A 260 -4.42 -2.00 6.86
CA ALA A 260 -3.22 -2.50 7.53
C ALA A 260 -2.08 -1.47 7.51
N LEU A 261 -1.29 -1.43 8.60
CA LEU A 261 -0.10 -0.57 8.70
C LEU A 261 0.96 -0.97 7.66
N PRO A 262 1.80 -0.03 7.17
CA PRO A 262 2.87 -0.35 6.23
C PRO A 262 3.85 -1.40 6.78
N THR A 263 4.08 -2.50 6.04
CA THR A 263 4.93 -3.62 6.45
C THR A 263 5.28 -4.55 5.28
N ASP A 264 6.43 -5.21 5.35
CA ASP A 264 6.80 -6.37 4.51
C ASP A 264 6.25 -7.70 5.07
N GLN A 265 5.76 -7.73 6.31
CA GLN A 265 5.22 -8.91 6.97
C GLN A 265 3.72 -9.07 6.68
N THR A 266 3.36 -9.11 5.40
CA THR A 266 1.96 -9.12 4.90
C THR A 266 1.17 -10.37 5.30
N GLY A 267 1.86 -11.50 5.49
CA GLY A 267 1.25 -12.83 5.68
C GLY A 267 0.69 -13.46 4.40
N ILE A 268 0.78 -12.78 3.25
CA ILE A 268 0.26 -13.26 1.96
C ILE A 268 1.44 -13.58 1.02
N ARG A 269 1.53 -14.83 0.57
CA ARG A 269 2.74 -15.39 -0.06
C ARG A 269 3.29 -14.62 -1.28
N ASN A 270 2.41 -14.00 -2.06
CA ASN A 270 2.75 -13.26 -3.29
C ASN A 270 2.59 -11.73 -3.14
N VAL A 271 2.54 -11.21 -1.91
CA VAL A 271 2.42 -9.78 -1.62
C VAL A 271 3.61 -9.33 -0.78
N ASP A 272 4.52 -8.58 -1.41
CA ASP A 272 5.79 -8.16 -0.79
C ASP A 272 5.62 -7.09 0.29
N TYR A 273 4.63 -6.21 0.14
CA TYR A 273 4.35 -5.12 1.08
C TYR A 273 2.86 -4.78 1.14
N PHE A 274 2.40 -4.43 2.34
CA PHE A 274 1.35 -3.45 2.52
C PHE A 274 2.02 -2.08 2.72
N LEU A 275 1.47 -1.03 2.13
CA LEU A 275 1.94 0.34 2.33
C LEU A 275 0.78 1.33 2.20
N TRP A 276 1.02 2.60 2.49
CA TRP A 276 0.06 3.67 2.22
C TRP A 276 0.58 4.50 1.05
N GLY A 277 0.04 4.26 -0.14
CA GLY A 277 0.44 4.92 -1.39
C GLY A 277 -0.25 6.26 -1.54
N THR A 278 -1.58 6.24 -1.58
CA THR A 278 -2.45 7.40 -1.47
C THR A 278 -2.44 7.94 -0.03
N PRO A 279 -2.18 9.25 0.20
CA PRO A 279 -2.28 9.84 1.53
C PRO A 279 -3.69 9.74 2.12
N PRO A 280 -3.88 9.13 3.32
CA PRO A 280 -5.18 9.10 3.97
C PRO A 280 -5.76 10.51 4.13
N GLY A 281 -7.03 10.69 3.73
CA GLY A 281 -7.71 11.99 3.72
C GLY A 281 -7.51 12.85 2.48
N VAL A 282 -6.80 12.39 1.44
CA VAL A 282 -6.84 13.07 0.14
C VAL A 282 -8.16 12.79 -0.59
N SER A 283 -8.73 13.81 -1.23
CA SER A 283 -9.94 13.69 -2.06
C SER A 283 -9.62 13.00 -3.39
N ASP A 284 -10.51 12.10 -3.80
CA ASP A 284 -10.53 11.47 -5.13
C ASP A 284 -11.14 12.40 -6.19
N GLY A 285 -11.92 13.39 -5.77
CA GLY A 285 -12.62 14.33 -6.64
C GLY A 285 -13.82 14.98 -5.95
N THR A 286 -14.60 15.73 -6.73
CA THR A 286 -15.82 16.38 -6.22
C THR A 286 -16.93 15.36 -5.90
N CYS A 287 -16.90 14.18 -6.52
CA CYS A 287 -17.78 13.03 -6.30
C CYS A 287 -19.30 13.34 -6.28
N GLN A 288 -19.74 14.41 -6.95
CA GLN A 288 -21.16 14.76 -7.01
C GLN A 288 -21.93 13.77 -7.90
N GLY A 289 -23.06 13.27 -7.42
CA GLY A 289 -23.89 12.31 -8.17
C GLY A 289 -23.38 10.86 -8.17
N HIS A 290 -22.41 10.53 -7.33
CA HIS A 290 -21.94 9.16 -7.07
C HIS A 290 -22.93 8.35 -6.22
N THR A 291 -22.54 7.17 -5.73
CA THR A 291 -23.42 6.35 -4.89
C THR A 291 -23.70 7.00 -3.53
N ALA A 292 -24.71 6.48 -2.83
CA ALA A 292 -25.05 6.88 -1.46
C ALA A 292 -23.94 6.57 -0.42
N ASP A 293 -22.85 5.91 -0.79
CA ASP A 293 -21.65 5.73 0.06
C ASP A 293 -20.46 6.62 -0.33
N SER A 294 -20.61 7.48 -1.33
CA SER A 294 -19.65 8.55 -1.62
C SER A 294 -19.90 9.78 -0.72
N ILE A 295 -18.83 10.55 -0.44
CA ILE A 295 -18.91 11.88 0.16
C ILE A 295 -18.56 12.94 -0.90
N PRO A 296 -19.50 13.79 -1.33
CA PRO A 296 -19.19 14.93 -2.19
C PRO A 296 -18.14 15.86 -1.55
N GLY A 297 -17.07 16.16 -2.28
CA GLY A 297 -15.84 16.71 -1.71
C GLY A 297 -15.20 17.86 -2.49
N PRO A 298 -14.00 18.30 -2.10
CA PRO A 298 -13.17 19.23 -2.87
C PRO A 298 -12.55 18.52 -4.08
N GLY A 299 -11.92 19.30 -4.98
CA GLY A 299 -11.18 18.74 -6.12
C GLY A 299 -10.11 17.70 -5.73
N ALA A 300 -9.80 16.81 -6.67
CA ALA A 300 -8.85 15.71 -6.44
C ALA A 300 -7.48 16.22 -5.96
N GLY A 301 -6.83 15.48 -5.07
CA GLY A 301 -5.54 15.87 -4.49
C GLY A 301 -5.63 16.86 -3.30
N VAL A 302 -6.77 17.49 -3.06
CA VAL A 302 -6.99 18.36 -1.88
C VAL A 302 -7.23 17.51 -0.63
N PHE A 303 -6.71 17.93 0.53
CA PHE A 303 -7.03 17.28 1.80
C PHE A 303 -8.49 17.52 2.19
N PHE A 304 -9.25 16.45 2.36
CA PHE A 304 -10.67 16.46 2.67
C PHE A 304 -10.91 15.92 4.09
N ASN A 305 -11.15 16.83 5.03
CA ASN A 305 -11.22 16.50 6.45
C ASN A 305 -12.37 15.56 6.83
N GLU A 306 -13.53 15.62 6.14
CA GLU A 306 -14.66 14.73 6.43
C GLU A 306 -14.35 13.27 6.04
N LEU A 307 -13.78 13.07 4.84
CA LEU A 307 -13.25 11.77 4.42
C LEU A 307 -12.14 11.30 5.36
N PHE A 308 -11.21 12.18 5.75
CA PHE A 308 -10.17 11.85 6.73
C PHE A 308 -10.73 11.36 8.07
N GLN A 309 -11.75 12.04 8.60
CA GLN A 309 -12.41 11.65 9.84
C GLN A 309 -13.12 10.30 9.72
N SER A 310 -13.82 10.05 8.60
CA SER A 310 -14.46 8.75 8.33
C SER A 310 -13.43 7.61 8.24
N LEU A 311 -12.33 7.84 7.51
CA LEU A 311 -11.22 6.90 7.35
C LEU A 311 -10.50 6.59 8.67
N TRP A 312 -10.25 7.62 9.49
CA TRP A 312 -9.59 7.48 10.78
C TRP A 312 -10.45 6.73 11.79
N ASN A 313 -11.70 7.18 11.99
CA ASN A 313 -12.62 6.61 12.98
C ASN A 313 -12.92 5.12 12.72
N GLN A 314 -12.93 4.70 11.45
CA GLN A 314 -13.13 3.30 11.05
C GLN A 314 -11.82 2.52 10.83
N GLY A 315 -10.66 3.18 10.99
CA GLY A 315 -9.34 2.65 10.63
C GLY A 315 -8.65 1.84 11.73
N ILE A 316 -7.59 1.13 11.34
CA ILE A 316 -6.83 0.21 12.22
C ILE A 316 -6.31 0.87 13.51
N LEU A 317 -5.97 2.17 13.46
CA LEU A 317 -5.41 2.87 14.62
C LEU A 317 -6.45 3.06 15.72
N VAL A 318 -7.70 3.38 15.36
CA VAL A 318 -8.81 3.47 16.31
C VAL A 318 -9.29 2.06 16.69
N VAL A 319 -9.70 1.26 15.70
CA VAL A 319 -10.43 0.00 15.94
C VAL A 319 -9.55 -1.10 16.57
N GLU A 320 -8.25 -1.14 16.27
CA GLU A 320 -7.35 -2.23 16.71
C GLU A 320 -6.12 -1.77 17.51
N LYS A 321 -5.76 -0.47 17.47
CA LYS A 321 -4.67 0.09 18.29
C LYS A 321 -5.17 1.03 19.41
N GLY A 322 -6.49 1.25 19.52
CA GLY A 322 -7.10 1.97 20.64
C GLY A 322 -6.82 3.49 20.67
N TYR A 323 -6.49 4.09 19.53
CA TYR A 323 -6.42 5.56 19.42
C TYR A 323 -7.84 6.16 19.52
N PRO A 324 -8.00 7.40 20.03
CA PRO A 324 -9.30 8.05 20.10
C PRO A 324 -9.84 8.42 18.71
N SER A 325 -11.18 8.44 18.57
CA SER A 325 -11.86 9.01 17.40
C SER A 325 -11.76 10.54 17.43
N ILE A 326 -11.82 11.19 16.27
CA ILE A 326 -11.61 12.66 16.16
C ILE A 326 -12.78 13.48 16.73
N ASP A 327 -13.95 12.85 16.83
CA ASP A 327 -15.23 13.41 17.27
C ASP A 327 -15.68 12.90 18.65
N GLY A 328 -14.91 12.01 19.29
CA GLY A 328 -15.31 11.28 20.51
C GLY A 328 -16.46 10.28 20.34
N MET A 329 -17.18 10.31 19.22
CA MET A 329 -18.27 9.40 18.90
C MET A 329 -17.73 8.16 18.18
N GLY A 330 -17.36 7.16 18.97
CA GLY A 330 -17.10 5.81 18.47
C GLY A 330 -18.35 5.20 17.83
N ARG A 331 -18.61 5.51 16.55
CA ARG A 331 -19.66 4.88 15.74
C ARG A 331 -19.31 3.42 15.48
N SER A 332 -19.68 2.56 16.42
CA SER A 332 -19.65 1.11 16.27
C SER A 332 -20.64 0.69 15.19
N LEU A 333 -20.23 0.77 13.93
CA LEU A 333 -20.85 0.05 12.82
C LEU A 333 -20.52 -1.43 12.97
N THR A 334 -21.16 -2.05 13.96
CA THR A 334 -21.13 -3.50 14.16
C THR A 334 -21.69 -4.15 12.91
N PRO A 335 -20.96 -5.04 12.21
CA PRO A 335 -21.51 -5.78 11.10
C PRO A 335 -22.72 -6.58 11.58
N SER A 336 -23.87 -6.45 10.90
CA SER A 336 -25.05 -7.26 11.19
C SER A 336 -24.75 -8.72 10.90
N ALA A 337 -24.34 -9.47 11.92
CA ALA A 337 -24.25 -10.91 11.85
C ALA A 337 -25.65 -11.48 11.59
N SER A 338 -25.81 -12.19 10.48
CA SER A 338 -27.07 -12.87 10.14
C SER A 338 -27.46 -13.80 11.29
N ALA A 339 -28.63 -13.55 11.89
CA ALA A 339 -29.14 -14.38 12.95
C ALA A 339 -29.57 -15.75 12.40
N ASN A 340 -28.77 -16.79 12.66
CA ASN A 340 -29.26 -18.15 12.57
C ASN A 340 -30.34 -18.35 13.63
N GLN A 341 -31.61 -18.38 13.22
CA GLN A 341 -32.68 -18.99 13.98
C GLN A 341 -33.17 -20.23 13.23
N GLU A 342 -32.71 -21.39 13.67
CA GLU A 342 -33.47 -22.62 13.48
C GLU A 342 -34.76 -22.49 14.29
N GLN A 343 -35.91 -22.50 13.63
CA GLN A 343 -37.18 -22.74 14.31
C GLN A 343 -38.10 -23.62 13.45
N GLN A 344 -38.92 -24.41 14.12
CA GLN A 344 -39.47 -25.65 13.58
C GLN A 344 -40.65 -25.43 12.62
N SER A 345 -40.82 -26.40 11.72
CA SER A 345 -41.94 -26.53 10.80
C SER A 345 -43.30 -26.62 11.50
N GLN A 346 -44.26 -25.81 11.06
CA GLN A 346 -45.69 -26.14 11.12
C GLN A 346 -46.35 -25.73 9.80
N ASP A 347 -47.16 -26.64 9.24
CA ASP A 347 -47.99 -26.38 8.06
C ASP A 347 -49.17 -25.47 8.37
N GLN A 348 -49.45 -24.54 7.46
CA GLN A 348 -50.83 -24.26 7.05
C GLN A 348 -50.89 -23.57 5.68
N ASN A 349 -51.88 -23.96 4.87
CA ASN A 349 -52.24 -23.26 3.64
C ASN A 349 -52.99 -21.97 4.00
N GLU A 350 -52.89 -20.91 3.17
CA GLU A 350 -54.00 -20.56 2.25
C GLU A 350 -53.66 -19.41 1.26
N GLU A 351 -54.54 -19.30 0.26
CA GLU A 351 -54.74 -18.26 -0.76
C GLU A 351 -53.56 -17.41 -1.29
N ARG A 352 -53.23 -17.67 -2.57
CA ARG A 352 -52.38 -16.84 -3.42
C ARG A 352 -53.23 -15.92 -4.31
N GLN A 353 -53.54 -14.70 -3.87
CA GLN A 353 -54.06 -13.68 -4.79
C GLN A 353 -52.94 -13.02 -5.60
N ALA A 354 -53.22 -12.72 -6.86
CA ALA A 354 -52.28 -12.10 -7.79
C ALA A 354 -52.79 -10.73 -8.25
N VAL A 355 -51.87 -9.76 -8.37
CA VAL A 355 -52.12 -8.53 -9.12
C VAL A 355 -51.10 -8.45 -10.25
N THR A 356 -51.60 -8.57 -11.47
CA THR A 356 -50.82 -8.56 -12.71
C THR A 356 -50.64 -7.14 -13.21
N TYR A 357 -49.47 -6.82 -13.78
CA TYR A 357 -49.38 -5.79 -14.82
C TYR A 357 -48.55 -6.28 -16.00
N ASN A 358 -49.20 -6.33 -17.17
CA ASN A 358 -48.56 -6.67 -18.44
C ASN A 358 -47.94 -5.44 -19.09
N ALA A 359 -46.85 -5.64 -19.82
CA ALA A 359 -46.48 -4.83 -20.98
C ALA A 359 -46.09 -5.77 -22.12
N THR A 360 -46.60 -5.52 -23.34
CA THR A 360 -46.68 -6.54 -24.40
C THR A 360 -46.02 -6.08 -25.70
N ALA A 361 -45.14 -6.91 -26.28
CA ALA A 361 -44.75 -6.85 -27.70
C ALA A 361 -44.25 -8.25 -28.17
N PRO A 362 -44.71 -8.81 -29.30
CA PRO A 362 -44.42 -10.21 -29.67
C PRO A 362 -43.69 -10.31 -31.07
N PRO A 363 -43.73 -11.41 -31.88
CA PRO A 363 -42.49 -12.17 -32.14
C PRO A 363 -42.21 -12.59 -33.60
N ASN A 364 -41.04 -13.19 -33.87
CA ASN A 364 -40.73 -14.20 -34.93
C ASN A 364 -39.21 -14.55 -34.91
N SER A 365 -38.70 -15.72 -35.36
CA SER A 365 -39.34 -16.99 -35.78
C SER A 365 -38.36 -18.20 -35.88
N SER A 366 -38.50 -19.18 -34.97
CA SER A 366 -38.53 -20.66 -35.17
C SER A 366 -37.50 -21.49 -36.00
N LYS A 367 -37.27 -22.76 -35.56
CA LYS A 367 -36.71 -23.97 -36.25
C LYS A 367 -35.15 -24.05 -36.37
N THR A 368 -34.42 -25.18 -36.36
CA THR A 368 -34.58 -26.68 -36.13
C THR A 368 -33.15 -27.29 -35.93
N SER A 369 -32.80 -28.57 -35.64
CA SER A 369 -33.50 -29.89 -35.56
C SER A 369 -32.72 -30.94 -34.68
N GLU A 370 -33.24 -32.18 -34.62
CA GLU A 370 -32.57 -33.51 -34.46
C GLU A 370 -31.49 -33.81 -33.38
N THR A 371 -31.93 -34.45 -32.28
CA THR A 371 -31.84 -35.91 -32.01
C THR A 371 -30.67 -36.76 -32.55
N LEU A 372 -29.99 -37.51 -31.65
CA LEU A 372 -29.74 -38.97 -31.79
C LEU A 372 -29.36 -39.64 -30.44
N THR A 373 -29.66 -40.94 -30.29
CA THR A 373 -29.51 -41.82 -29.10
C THR A 373 -28.84 -43.15 -29.54
N PRO A 374 -28.54 -44.21 -28.72
CA PRO A 374 -28.97 -44.61 -27.35
C PRO A 374 -27.75 -44.81 -26.38
N ALA A 375 -27.72 -45.59 -25.29
CA ALA A 375 -28.56 -46.69 -24.77
C ALA A 375 -28.44 -46.92 -23.23
N SER A 376 -28.94 -48.08 -22.76
CA SER A 376 -29.07 -48.56 -21.36
C SER A 376 -28.52 -50.01 -21.25
N PRO A 377 -28.65 -50.78 -20.13
CA PRO A 377 -29.15 -50.48 -18.78
C PRO A 377 -28.28 -51.04 -17.61
N ILE A 378 -28.79 -50.91 -16.38
CA ILE A 378 -28.23 -51.37 -15.09
C ILE A 378 -28.72 -52.81 -14.74
N PRO A 379 -27.93 -53.60 -13.97
CA PRO A 379 -28.48 -54.56 -12.99
C PRO A 379 -28.02 -54.25 -11.55
N VAL A 380 -28.78 -54.70 -10.54
CA VAL A 380 -28.61 -54.33 -9.12
C VAL A 380 -28.49 -55.56 -8.21
N SER A 381 -27.78 -55.39 -7.07
CA SER A 381 -27.80 -56.22 -5.84
C SER A 381 -26.92 -57.47 -5.79
N LYS A 382 -25.95 -57.46 -4.87
CA LYS A 382 -26.10 -58.13 -3.57
C LYS A 382 -25.14 -57.54 -2.52
N ALA A 383 -25.49 -57.68 -1.24
CA ALA A 383 -24.71 -57.19 -0.11
C ALA A 383 -23.98 -58.34 0.60
N GLN A 384 -22.84 -58.04 1.23
CA GLN A 384 -22.23 -58.91 2.23
C GLN A 384 -21.47 -58.09 3.28
N GLN A 385 -21.68 -58.39 4.55
CA GLN A 385 -20.94 -57.79 5.68
C GLN A 385 -19.60 -58.49 5.85
N VAL A 386 -18.56 -57.73 6.23
CA VAL A 386 -17.34 -58.26 6.88
C VAL A 386 -17.02 -57.34 8.07
N SER A 387 -16.56 -57.94 9.17
CA SER A 387 -16.43 -57.32 10.48
C SER A 387 -15.21 -56.41 10.65
N THR A 388 -15.35 -55.40 11.51
CA THR A 388 -14.25 -54.58 12.02
C THR A 388 -13.51 -55.30 13.14
N GLU A 389 -12.18 -55.31 13.09
CA GLU A 389 -11.33 -55.55 14.26
C GLU A 389 -10.21 -54.50 14.28
N SER A 390 -9.93 -53.93 15.46
CA SER A 390 -9.06 -52.76 15.60
C SER A 390 -8.09 -52.92 16.75
N SER A 391 -6.80 -53.10 16.43
CA SER A 391 -5.72 -53.16 17.40
C SER A 391 -4.92 -51.86 17.38
N ARG A 392 -5.13 -51.00 18.39
CA ARG A 392 -4.25 -49.86 18.69
C ARG A 392 -3.35 -50.22 19.88
N THR A 393 -2.06 -50.33 19.66
CA THR A 393 -1.05 -50.35 20.74
C THR A 393 -0.43 -48.97 20.86
N SER A 394 -0.46 -48.38 22.06
CA SER A 394 -0.06 -46.99 22.31
C SER A 394 1.35 -46.89 22.89
N THR A 395 2.22 -46.10 22.23
CA THR A 395 3.59 -45.84 22.69
C THR A 395 3.78 -44.34 23.00
N MET A 396 3.12 -43.85 24.04
CA MET A 396 3.36 -42.49 24.55
C MET A 396 4.52 -42.49 25.55
N GLY A 397 5.55 -41.67 25.28
CA GLY A 397 6.68 -41.48 26.19
C GLY A 397 7.69 -40.44 25.71
N THR A 398 8.20 -40.60 24.49
CA THR A 398 9.36 -39.81 24.01
C THR A 398 9.03 -38.38 23.57
N GLY A 399 7.91 -38.18 22.86
CA GLY A 399 7.58 -36.88 22.24
C GLY A 399 7.35 -35.75 23.25
N VAL A 400 6.69 -36.04 24.39
CA VAL A 400 6.39 -35.04 25.43
C VAL A 400 7.68 -34.55 26.12
N ILE A 401 8.64 -35.45 26.37
CA ILE A 401 9.93 -35.11 26.99
C ILE A 401 10.73 -34.17 26.07
N ILE A 402 10.77 -34.46 24.77
CA ILE A 402 11.43 -33.60 23.77
C ILE A 402 10.76 -32.22 23.70
N PHE A 403 9.43 -32.15 23.72
CA PHE A 403 8.69 -30.88 23.69
C PHE A 403 8.96 -30.04 24.95
N ILE A 404 8.95 -30.65 26.14
CA ILE A 404 9.29 -29.96 27.40
C ILE A 404 10.74 -29.43 27.38
N ALA A 405 11.69 -30.22 26.86
CA ALA A 405 13.09 -29.79 26.74
C ALA A 405 13.27 -28.59 25.79
N LEU A 406 12.56 -28.58 24.66
CA LEU A 406 12.57 -27.46 23.71
C LEU A 406 11.94 -26.19 24.31
N VAL A 407 10.82 -26.31 25.03
CA VAL A 407 10.19 -25.18 25.73
C VAL A 407 11.11 -24.63 26.83
N ALA A 408 11.76 -25.51 27.61
CA ALA A 408 12.72 -25.08 28.63
C ALA A 408 13.92 -24.32 28.03
N ALA A 409 14.48 -24.81 26.91
CA ALA A 409 15.57 -24.14 26.20
C ALA A 409 15.14 -22.75 25.66
N ALA A 410 13.92 -22.63 25.11
CA ALA A 410 13.37 -21.37 24.64
C ALA A 410 13.17 -20.34 25.79
N VAL A 411 12.68 -20.79 26.94
CA VAL A 411 12.52 -19.94 28.15
C VAL A 411 13.87 -19.44 28.66
N VAL A 412 14.90 -20.31 28.70
CA VAL A 412 16.27 -19.90 29.08
C VAL A 412 16.85 -18.88 28.09
N ALA A 413 16.67 -19.09 26.78
CA ALA A 413 17.12 -18.12 25.77
C ALA A 413 16.43 -16.76 25.93
N LEU A 414 15.11 -16.74 26.15
CA LEU A 414 14.34 -15.52 26.44
C LEU A 414 14.83 -14.80 27.71
N ALA A 415 15.11 -15.54 28.78
CA ALA A 415 15.65 -14.97 30.02
C ALA A 415 17.03 -14.31 29.81
N VAL A 416 17.91 -14.93 29.02
CA VAL A 416 19.22 -14.35 28.64
C VAL A 416 19.04 -13.08 27.81
N ILE A 417 18.17 -13.09 26.79
CA ILE A 417 17.89 -11.90 25.94
C ILE A 417 17.33 -10.74 26.77
N VAL A 418 16.41 -11.01 27.70
CA VAL A 418 15.89 -10.00 28.63
C VAL A 418 16.98 -9.48 29.57
N GLY A 419 17.88 -10.34 30.04
CA GLY A 419 19.05 -9.95 30.83
C GLY A 419 20.00 -9.02 30.08
N ILE A 420 20.30 -9.32 28.81
CA ILE A 420 21.14 -8.48 27.94
C ILE A 420 20.48 -7.12 27.69
N ARG A 421 19.19 -7.10 27.32
CA ARG A 421 18.44 -5.84 27.11
C ARG A 421 18.37 -4.99 28.39
N ARG A 422 18.23 -5.60 29.58
CA ARG A 422 18.30 -4.89 30.87
C ARG A 422 19.69 -4.28 31.12
N ARG A 423 20.79 -4.99 30.80
CA ARG A 423 22.15 -4.44 30.90
C ARG A 423 22.37 -3.28 29.92
N GLN A 424 22.00 -3.44 28.64
CA GLN A 424 22.10 -2.37 27.64
C GLN A 424 21.31 -1.12 28.05
N LYS A 425 20.06 -1.26 28.51
CA LYS A 425 19.26 -0.12 29.00
C LYS A 425 19.91 0.56 30.21
N LYS A 426 20.58 -0.18 31.11
CA LYS A 426 21.34 0.41 32.23
C LYS A 426 22.57 1.19 31.75
N MET A 427 23.28 0.71 30.72
CA MET A 427 24.42 1.42 30.12
C MET A 427 24.00 2.68 29.37
N VAL A 428 22.93 2.62 28.57
CA VAL A 428 22.36 3.79 27.87
C VAL A 428 21.87 4.86 28.86
N ASN A 429 21.27 4.45 29.98
CA ASN A 429 20.88 5.40 31.02
C ASN A 429 22.09 6.02 31.73
N ALA A 430 23.17 5.26 31.99
CA ALA A 430 24.39 5.81 32.57
C ALA A 430 25.07 6.84 31.63
N ALA A 431 25.09 6.55 30.32
CA ALA A 431 25.63 7.46 29.30
C ALA A 431 24.81 8.74 29.08
N LYS A 432 23.60 8.86 29.67
CA LYS A 432 22.75 10.06 29.60
C LYS A 432 22.89 11.00 30.80
N THR A 433 23.76 10.71 31.75
CA THR A 433 23.97 11.53 32.95
C THR A 433 25.42 12.05 33.02
N PRO A 434 25.77 13.13 32.32
CA PRO A 434 27.05 13.82 32.57
C PRO A 434 27.03 14.45 33.97
N GLU A 435 28.12 14.31 34.73
CA GLU A 435 28.25 15.02 36.02
C GLU A 435 28.38 16.53 35.79
N LEU A 436 27.50 17.31 36.43
CA LEU A 436 27.39 18.75 36.23
C LEU A 436 28.38 19.56 37.10
N SER A 437 29.66 19.16 37.10
CA SER A 437 30.66 19.66 38.08
C SER A 437 32.05 19.96 37.48
N ALA A 438 32.15 20.43 36.24
CA ALA A 438 33.44 20.85 35.65
C ALA A 438 33.32 21.87 34.49
N LEU A 439 32.84 23.09 34.76
CA LEU A 439 32.96 24.23 33.83
C LEU A 439 33.45 25.49 34.56
N ALA A 440 34.56 26.05 34.07
CA ALA A 440 35.14 27.30 34.56
C ALA A 440 34.39 28.52 33.97
N PRO A 441 34.35 29.68 34.66
CA PRO A 441 33.68 30.87 34.18
C PRO A 441 34.40 31.49 32.98
N LEU A 442 33.64 31.91 31.96
CA LEU A 442 34.13 32.71 30.83
C LEU A 442 34.34 34.17 31.25
N PRO A 443 35.35 34.86 30.70
CA PRO A 443 35.66 36.25 31.07
C PRO A 443 34.66 37.25 30.44
N THR A 444 34.27 38.25 31.22
CA THR A 444 33.43 39.37 30.77
C THR A 444 34.27 40.53 30.25
N THR A 445 34.25 40.76 28.93
CA THR A 445 34.77 41.99 28.31
C THR A 445 33.69 42.64 27.46
N ILE A 446 33.16 43.77 27.95
CA ILE A 446 32.24 44.64 27.20
C ILE A 446 33.06 45.45 26.20
N VAL A 447 32.59 45.54 24.94
CA VAL A 447 33.14 46.46 23.93
C VAL A 447 31.99 47.34 23.43
N ASP A 448 32.13 48.65 23.64
CA ASP A 448 31.14 49.66 23.27
C ASP A 448 31.27 50.04 21.79
N PHE A 449 30.14 50.19 21.10
CA PHE A 449 30.08 50.54 19.67
C PHE A 449 28.97 51.57 19.41
N ARG A 450 29.37 52.84 19.35
CA ARG A 450 28.51 53.91 18.81
C ARG A 450 28.47 53.86 17.27
N PRO A 451 27.34 54.20 16.64
CA PRO A 451 27.22 54.19 15.19
C PRO A 451 27.88 55.43 14.56
N HIS A 452 28.67 55.22 13.50
CA HIS A 452 29.13 56.30 12.63
C HIS A 452 28.11 56.56 11.51
N ILE A 453 27.55 57.78 11.49
CA ILE A 453 26.72 58.27 10.38
C ILE A 453 27.60 58.43 9.14
N ARG A 454 27.12 57.99 7.97
CA ARG A 454 27.73 58.28 6.67
C ARG A 454 26.70 58.88 5.73
N THR A 455 27.08 59.96 5.06
CA THR A 455 26.21 60.80 4.23
C THR A 455 26.01 60.23 2.82
N THR A 456 24.81 60.43 2.29
CA THR A 456 24.49 60.24 0.86
C THR A 456 24.60 61.56 0.10
N PRO A 457 25.15 61.56 -1.13
CA PRO A 457 25.06 62.72 -2.03
C PRO A 457 23.68 62.79 -2.69
N ALA A 458 23.26 63.99 -3.08
CA ALA A 458 21.98 64.23 -3.74
C ALA A 458 21.94 63.70 -5.19
N ARG A 459 20.73 63.54 -5.73
CA ARG A 459 20.47 63.25 -7.14
C ARG A 459 19.72 64.44 -7.75
N ASP A 460 20.26 64.99 -8.83
CA ASP A 460 19.68 66.16 -9.49
C ASP A 460 18.33 65.88 -10.15
N SER A 461 17.53 66.94 -10.24
CA SER A 461 16.15 66.90 -10.74
C SER A 461 15.96 67.88 -11.90
N ASN A 462 16.12 67.42 -13.14
CA ASN A 462 15.52 68.04 -14.33
C ASN A 462 15.77 67.19 -15.59
N ILE A 463 14.70 66.78 -16.27
CA ILE A 463 14.40 67.00 -17.70
C ILE A 463 13.05 66.33 -18.00
N LEU A 464 12.10 67.18 -18.39
CA LEU A 464 10.81 66.97 -19.08
C LEU A 464 10.24 65.53 -19.12
#